data_AF-A0A8J3EZ81-F1
#
_entry.id   AF-A0A8J3EZ81-F1
#
_cell.length_a   1.000
_cell.length_b   1.000
_cell.length_c   1.000
_cell.angle_alpha   90.00
_cell.angle_beta   90.00
_cell.angle_gamma   90.00
#
_symmetry.space_group_name_H-M   'P 1'
#
loop_
_entity.id
_entity.type
_entity.pdbx_description
1 polymer ?
#
loop_
_entity_poly.entity_id
_entity_poly.type
_entity_poly.pdbx_seq_one_letter_code
_entity_poly.pdbx_strand_id
1 'polypeptide(L)' 'MDVSRIKGAHDWDFPVPEITAEAIDDFIAALARDEKHFMDIYYDAVDSCSREMSNERDEMVIRNYYLGNEWMDDVRDSA' A
#
# COMPACT_ATOMS: atom_id res chain seq x y z
N MET A 1 1.89 14.40 -2.15
CA MET A 1 0.43 14.15 -2.31
C MET A 1 -0.23 14.15 -0.94
N ASP A 2 -1.52 14.50 -0.81
CA ASP A 2 -2.24 14.22 0.44
C ASP A 2 -2.53 12.71 0.51
N VAL A 3 -1.92 12.04 1.48
CA VAL A 3 -2.01 10.58 1.67
C VAL A 3 -2.86 10.20 2.88
N SER A 4 -3.49 11.17 3.54
CA SER A 4 -4.25 10.96 4.80
C SER A 4 -5.45 10.01 4.67
N ARG A 5 -5.87 9.71 3.44
CA ARG A 5 -6.96 8.80 3.11
C ARG A 5 -6.52 7.41 2.67
N ILE A 6 -5.24 7.26 2.34
CA ILE A 6 -4.69 5.96 1.95
C ILE A 6 -4.60 5.13 3.24
N LYS A 7 -5.23 3.95 3.23
CA LYS A 7 -5.15 3.01 4.35
C LYS A 7 -3.69 2.64 4.58
N GLY A 8 -3.22 2.66 5.82
CA GLY A 8 -1.94 2.10 6.25
C GLY A 8 -2.03 0.62 6.59
N ALA A 9 -0.90 0.02 6.96
CA ALA A 9 -0.83 -1.41 7.28
C ALA A 9 -1.70 -1.82 8.49
N HIS A 10 -1.95 -0.89 9.42
CA HIS A 10 -2.75 -1.11 10.63
C HIS A 10 -4.23 -0.74 10.49
N ASP A 11 -4.66 -0.25 9.33
CA ASP A 11 -6.07 0.09 9.05
C ASP A 11 -6.88 -1.10 8.49
N TRP A 12 -6.25 -2.28 8.40
CA TRP A 12 -6.88 -3.51 7.93
C TRP A 12 -7.48 -4.30 9.08
N ASP A 13 -8.64 -4.93 8.85
CA ASP A 13 -9.32 -5.79 9.83
C ASP A 13 -8.66 -7.18 9.97
N PHE A 14 -7.45 -7.34 9.46
CA PHE A 14 -6.64 -8.55 9.49
C PHE A 14 -5.17 -8.20 9.77
N PRO A 15 -4.39 -9.13 10.36
CA PRO A 15 -2.99 -8.88 10.64
C PRO A 15 -2.17 -8.79 9.33
N VAL A 16 -1.44 -7.69 9.17
CA VAL A 16 -0.43 -7.53 8.12
C VAL A 16 0.95 -7.87 8.71
N PRO A 17 1.71 -8.81 8.11
CA PRO A 17 3.06 -9.12 8.55
C PRO A 17 3.98 -7.89 8.54
N GLU A 18 4.93 -7.83 9.46
CA GLU A 18 5.82 -6.67 9.65
C GLU A 18 6.53 -6.25 8.35
N ILE A 19 7.08 -7.21 7.61
CA ILE A 19 7.74 -6.94 6.31
C ILE A 19 6.79 -6.33 5.27
N THR A 20 5.52 -6.74 5.25
CA THR A 20 4.50 -6.17 4.37
C THR A 20 4.08 -4.78 4.86
N ALA A 21 4.00 -4.60 6.18
CA ALA A 21 3.65 -3.32 6.80
C ALA A 21 4.70 -2.25 6.51
N GLU A 22 5.98 -2.57 6.67
CA GLU A 22 7.10 -1.68 6.33
C GLU A 22 7.05 -1.25 4.85
N ALA A 23 6.80 -2.20 3.93
CA ALA A 23 6.70 -1.88 2.50
C ALA A 23 5.51 -0.93 2.19
N ILE A 24 4.38 -1.11 2.87
CA ILE A 24 3.22 -0.21 2.76
C ILE A 24 3.56 1.19 3.28
N ASP A 25 4.20 1.27 4.45
CA ASP A 25 4.55 2.55 5.07
C ASP A 25 5.56 3.33 4.20
N ASP A 26 6.55 2.63 3.63
CA ASP A 26 7.51 3.19 2.69
C ASP A 26 6.84 3.71 1.41
N PHE A 27 5.89 2.94 0.86
CA PHE A 27 5.09 3.35 -0.30
C PHE A 27 4.31 4.64 -0.03
N ILE A 28 3.59 4.70 1.10
CA ILE A 28 2.80 5.88 1.50
C ILE A 28 3.72 7.08 1.74
N ALA A 29 4.87 6.87 2.39
CA ALA A 29 5.85 7.93 2.62
C ALA A 29 6.44 8.48 1.31
N ALA A 30 6.70 7.63 0.32
CA ALA A 30 7.16 8.06 -1.01
C ALA A 30 6.12 8.91 -1.74
N LEU A 31 4.84 8.51 -1.69
CA LEU A 31 3.72 9.32 -2.21
C LEU A 31 3.59 10.68 -1.51
N ALA A 32 3.77 10.71 -0.19
CA ALA A 32 3.73 11.94 0.59
C ALA A 32 4.83 12.92 0.14
N ARG A 33 6.03 12.40 -0.14
CA ARG A 33 7.20 13.16 -0.63
C ARG A 33 7.15 13.51 -2.12
N ASP A 34 6.12 13.06 -2.85
CA ASP A 34 5.97 13.24 -4.30
C ASP A 34 7.12 12.62 -5.13
N GLU A 35 7.70 11.52 -4.64
CA GLU A 35 8.83 10.81 -5.27
C GLU A 35 8.40 9.95 -6.47
N LYS A 36 7.67 10.54 -7.41
CA LYS A 36 7.04 9.84 -8.55
C LYS A 36 8.03 9.03 -9.42
N HIS A 37 9.31 9.40 -9.42
CA HIS A 37 10.33 8.79 -10.26
C HIS A 37 10.83 7.44 -9.72
N PHE A 38 10.53 7.11 -8.46
CA PHE A 38 10.98 5.89 -7.79
C PHE A 38 9.80 5.02 -7.32
N MET A 39 8.58 5.35 -7.73
CA MET A 39 7.38 4.65 -7.27
C MET A 39 7.34 3.18 -7.69
N ASP A 40 7.95 2.82 -8.82
CA ASP A 40 8.09 1.44 -9.29
C ASP A 40 8.78 0.55 -8.25
N ILE A 41 9.83 1.04 -7.60
CA ILE A 41 10.54 0.32 -6.53
C ILE A 41 9.60 0.00 -5.36
N TYR A 42 8.76 0.96 -4.97
CA TYR A 42 7.82 0.78 -3.87
C TYR A 42 6.65 -0.13 -4.26
N TYR A 43 6.18 -0.10 -5.51
CA TYR A 43 5.21 -1.08 -6.02
C TYR A 43 5.78 -2.50 -6.00
N ASP A 44 7.01 -2.70 -6.45
CA ASP A 44 7.68 -4.00 -6.42
C ASP A 44 7.90 -4.49 -4.98
N ALA A 45 8.23 -3.59 -4.05
CA ALA A 45 8.36 -3.92 -2.64
C ALA A 45 7.04 -4.42 -2.04
N VAL A 46 5.92 -3.74 -2.30
CA VAL A 46 4.59 -4.19 -1.87
C VAL A 46 4.21 -5.51 -2.55
N ASP A 47 4.50 -5.68 -3.84
CA ASP A 47 4.26 -6.94 -4.58
C ASP A 47 5.01 -8.13 -3.95
N SER A 48 6.29 -7.94 -3.64
CA SER A 48 7.13 -8.98 -3.07
C SER A 48 6.75 -9.29 -1.63
N CYS A 49 6.61 -8.27 -0.77
CA CYS A 49 6.40 -8.45 0.66
C CYS A 49 4.97 -8.90 0.99
N SER A 50 3.98 -8.61 0.14
CA SER A 50 2.61 -9.12 0.33
C SER A 50 2.53 -10.65 0.30
N ARG A 51 3.45 -11.33 -0.39
CA ARG A 51 3.49 -12.80 -0.48
C ARG A 51 3.86 -13.51 0.83
N GLU A 52 4.32 -12.76 1.83
CA GLU A 52 4.55 -13.26 3.19
C GLU A 52 3.26 -13.37 4.02
N MET A 53 2.14 -12.87 3.46
CA MET A 53 0.82 -13.03 4.08
C MET A 53 0.35 -14.48 3.98
N SER A 54 0.00 -15.07 5.13
CA SER A 54 -0.45 -16.48 5.19
C SER A 54 -1.82 -16.75 4.58
N ASN A 55 -2.62 -15.72 4.33
CA ASN A 55 -3.98 -15.82 3.78
C ASN A 55 -4.04 -15.15 2.41
N GLU A 56 -4.22 -15.96 1.37
CA GLU A 56 -4.30 -15.51 -0.02
C GLU A 56 -5.40 -14.47 -0.26
N ARG A 57 -6.52 -14.54 0.47
CA ARG A 57 -7.60 -13.56 0.34
C ARG A 57 -7.16 -12.19 0.86
N ASP A 58 -6.51 -12.17 2.01
CA ASP A 58 -6.04 -10.93 2.63
C ASP A 58 -4.89 -10.33 1.82
N GLU A 59 -4.00 -11.18 1.30
CA GLU A 59 -2.97 -10.81 0.32
C GLU A 59 -3.59 -10.15 -0.92
N MET A 60 -4.60 -10.78 -1.53
CA MET A 60 -5.27 -10.22 -2.71
C MET A 60 -5.90 -8.85 -2.42
N VAL A 61 -6.47 -8.65 -1.24
CA VAL A 61 -7.03 -7.35 -0.83
C VAL A 61 -5.94 -6.27 -0.78
N ILE A 62 -4.81 -6.56 -0.14
CA ILE A 62 -3.66 -5.63 -0.10
C ILE A 62 -3.16 -5.33 -1.52
N ARG A 63 -2.95 -6.37 -2.33
CA ARG A 63 -2.43 -6.22 -3.69
C ARG A 63 -3.37 -5.43 -4.59
N ASN A 64 -4.68 -5.69 -4.54
CA ASN A 64 -5.66 -4.92 -5.31
C ASN A 64 -5.66 -3.46 -4.86
N TYR A 65 -5.64 -3.21 -3.55
CA TYR A 65 -5.67 -1.87 -3.03
C TYR A 65 -4.47 -1.04 -3.50
N TYR A 66 -3.24 -1.52 -3.27
CA TYR A 66 -2.02 -0.78 -3.60
C TYR A 66 -1.62 -0.91 -5.08
N LEU A 67 -1.46 -2.13 -5.58
CA LEU A 67 -0.95 -2.38 -6.95
C LEU A 67 -2.03 -2.17 -8.01
N GLY A 68 -3.30 -2.37 -7.66
CA GLY A 68 -4.45 -2.07 -8.51
C GLY A 68 -4.87 -0.60 -8.52
N ASN A 69 -4.21 0.25 -7.72
CA ASN A 69 -4.47 1.69 -7.58
C ASN A 69 -5.86 2.05 -7.02
N GLU A 70 -6.53 1.17 -6.28
CA GLU A 70 -7.83 1.50 -5.67
C GLU A 70 -7.68 2.63 -4.63
N TRP A 71 -6.51 2.76 -3.98
CA TRP A 71 -6.18 3.89 -3.11
C TRP A 71 -6.31 5.26 -3.79
N MET A 72 -6.18 5.32 -5.12
CA MET A 72 -6.34 6.60 -5.84
C MET A 72 -7.78 7.11 -5.75
N ASP A 73 -8.77 6.23 -5.64
CA ASP A 73 -10.16 6.65 -5.52
C ASP A 73 -10.41 7.30 -4.16
N ASP A 74 -9.79 6.79 -3.07
CA ASP A 74 -9.85 7.41 -1.74
C ASP A 74 -9.24 8.83 -1.71
N VAL A 75 -8.18 9.05 -2.50
CA VAL A 75 -7.54 10.37 -2.63
C VAL A 75 -8.34 11.29 -3.54
N ARG A 76 -8.95 10.76 -4.61
CA ARG A 76 -9.76 11.54 -5.57
C ARG A 76 -11.07 12.02 -4.99
N ASP A 77 -11.71 11.23 -4.14
CA ASP A 77 -12.94 11.62 -3.43
C ASP A 77 -12.71 12.74 -2.39
N SER A 78 -11.45 13.11 -2.15
CA SER A 78 -11.05 14.18 -1.23
C SER A 78 -10.60 15.47 -1.92
N ALA A 79 -10.61 15.54 -3.26
CA ALA A 79 -10.20 16.69 -4.07
C ALA A 79 -11.40 17.47 -4.63
#